data_AF-A0A2V8ENH5-F1
#
_entry.id   AF-A0A2V8ENH5-F1
#
_cell.length_a   1.000
_cell.length_b   1.000
_cell.length_c   1.000
_cell.angle_alpha   90.00
_cell.angle_beta   90.00
_cell.angle_gamma   90.00
#
_symmetry.space_group_name_H-M   'P 1'
#
loop_
_entity.id
_entity.type
_entity.pdbx_description
1 polymer ?
#
loop_
_entity_poly.entity_id
_entity_poly.type
_entity_poly.pdbx_seq_one_letter_code
_entity_poly.pdbx_strand_id
1 'polypeptide(L)' 'NYLSAENKFKCPCHGSGFRLTGVNFEGPAPRPLERVRIVLAEDGQILVDKSRHFQRELGQWTDPEAFLKA' A
#
# COMPACT_ATOMS: atom_id res chain seq x y z
N ASN A 1 0.48 9.61 7.72
CA ASN A 1 1.38 9.96 8.84
C ASN A 1 2.30 8.77 9.08
N TYR A 2 3.61 8.94 8.83
CA TYR A 2 4.62 7.91 9.05
C TYR A 2 5.41 8.25 10.32
N LEU A 3 5.54 7.28 11.22
CA LEU A 3 6.28 7.40 12.47
C LEU A 3 7.61 6.67 12.32
N SER A 4 8.67 7.43 12.01
CA SER A 4 10.00 6.88 11.71
C SER A 4 10.60 6.09 12.87
N ALA A 5 10.44 6.56 14.11
CA ALA A 5 10.93 5.87 15.31
C ALA A 5 10.30 4.48 15.53
N GLU A 6 9.08 4.28 15.01
CA GLU A 6 8.31 3.04 15.17
C GLU A 6 8.19 2.23 13.87
N ASN A 7 8.81 2.71 12.78
CA ASN A 7 8.75 2.13 11.43
C ASN A 7 7.33 1.73 10.99
N LYS A 8 6.34 2.60 11.23
CA LYS A 8 4.94 2.34 10.91
C LYS A 8 4.20 3.57 10.41
N PHE A 9 3.14 3.34 9.64
CA PHE A 9 2.13 4.36 9.39
C PHE A 9 1.06 4.31 10.48
N LYS A 10 0.58 5.48 10.91
CA LYS A 10 -0.51 5.60 11.88
C LYS A 10 -1.61 6.50 11.33
N CYS A 11 -2.85 6.02 11.35
CA CYS A 11 -4.02 6.81 11.00
C CYS A 11 -4.31 7.80 12.14
N PRO A 12 -4.33 9.13 11.88
CA PRO A 12 -4.52 10.13 12.93
C PRO A 12 -5.93 10.14 13.52
N CYS A 13 -6.92 9.52 12.85
CA CYS A 13 -8.32 9.55 13.29
C CYS A 13 -8.57 8.59 14.46
N HIS A 14 -8.16 7.32 14.33
CA HIS A 14 -8.47 6.26 15.28
C HIS A 14 -7.27 5.35 15.62
N GLY A 15 -6.06 5.76 15.21
CA GLY A 15 -4.83 5.08 15.58
C GLY A 15 -4.50 3.80 14.81
N SER A 16 -5.20 3.48 13.72
CA SER A 16 -4.88 2.29 12.91
C SER A 16 -3.42 2.29 12.46
N GLY A 17 -2.71 1.19 12.71
CA GLY A 17 -1.29 1.02 12.38
C GLY A 17 -1.09 0.10 11.19
N PHE A 18 -0.16 0.49 10.31
CA PHE A 18 0.21 -0.27 9.11
C PHE A 18 1.73 -0.39 8.99
N ARG A 19 2.20 -1.58 8.61
CA ARG A 19 3.60 -1.80 8.24
C ARG A 19 3.94 -0.99 6.99
N LEU A 20 5.23 -0.83 6.68
CA LEU A 20 5.67 -0.22 5.40
C LEU A 20 5.04 -0.89 4.17
N THR A 21 4.71 -2.18 4.26
CA THR A 21 4.04 -2.95 3.21
C THR A 21 2.56 -2.62 3.05
N GLY A 22 1.96 -1.82 3.93
CA GLY A 22 0.52 -1.52 3.97
C GLY A 22 -0.32 -2.54 4.73
N VAL A 23 0.29 -3.57 5.34
CA VAL A 23 -0.43 -4.55 6.18
C VAL A 23 -0.85 -3.91 7.49
N ASN A 24 -2.15 -3.93 7.78
CA ASN A 24 -2.73 -3.48 9.05
C ASN A 24 -2.30 -4.40 10.20
N PHE A 25 -2.07 -3.84 11.39
CA PHE A 25 -1.70 -4.61 12.59
C PHE A 25 -2.11 -3.98 13.93
N GLU A 26 -2.52 -2.71 13.95
CA GLU A 26 -2.97 -1.99 15.16
C GLU A 26 -4.26 -1.22 14.83
N GLY A 27 -5.15 -1.05 15.81
CA GLY A 27 -6.36 -0.22 15.69
C GLY A 27 -7.51 -0.86 14.89
N PRO A 28 -8.56 -0.08 14.52
CA PRO A 28 -9.81 -0.60 13.99
C PRO A 28 -9.80 -0.95 12.48
N ALA A 29 -8.70 -0.68 11.75
CA ALA A 29 -8.67 -0.96 10.32
C ALA A 29 -8.80 -2.48 10.05
N PRO A 30 -9.86 -2.93 9.35
CA PRO A 30 -10.18 -4.36 9.27
C PRO A 30 -9.31 -5.12 8.27
N ARG A 31 -8.63 -4.40 7.36
CA ARG A 31 -7.86 -5.00 6.26
C ARG A 31 -6.64 -4.14 5.88
N PRO A 32 -5.69 -4.72 5.14
CA PRO A 32 -4.55 -3.99 4.58
C PRO A 32 -4.98 -2.84 3.67
N LEU A 33 -4.08 -1.88 3.46
CA LEU A 33 -4.27 -0.85 2.44
C LEU A 33 -4.37 -1.50 1.05
N GLU A 34 -5.16 -0.91 0.16
CA GLU A 34 -5.16 -1.31 -1.24
C GLU A 34 -3.89 -0.83 -1.93
N ARG A 35 -3.38 -1.65 -2.84
CA ARG A 35 -2.38 -1.18 -3.81
C ARG A 35 -3.12 -0.70 -5.04
N VAL A 36 -2.54 0.27 -5.73
CA VAL A 36 -3.00 0.72 -7.04
C VAL A 36 -2.01 0.30 -8.09
N ARG A 37 -2.41 0.30 -9.36
CA ARG A 37 -1.52 -0.05 -10.45
C ARG A 37 -0.33 0.92 -10.49
N ILE A 38 0.87 0.37 -10.51
CA ILE A 38 2.12 1.11 -10.62
C ILE A 38 3.05 0.44 -11.63
N VAL A 39 3.50 1.19 -12.63
CA VAL A 39 4.43 0.71 -13.67
C VAL A 39 5.43 1.79 -14.05
N LEU A 40 6.57 1.39 -14.60
CA LEU A 40 7.53 2.30 -15.24
C LEU A 40 7.11 2.49 -16.70
N ALA A 41 6.89 3.73 -17.11
CA ALA A 41 6.64 4.10 -18.51
C ALA A 41 7.93 4.04 -19.34
N GLU A 42 7.76 4.03 -20.66
CA GLU A 42 8.88 4.00 -21.62
C GLU A 42 9.81 5.21 -21.50
N ASP A 43 9.29 6.35 -21.06
CA ASP A 43 10.03 7.58 -20.82
C ASP A 43 10.69 7.65 -19.44
N GLY A 44 10.62 6.57 -18.66
CA GLY A 44 11.20 6.47 -17.32
C GLY A 44 10.34 7.06 -16.21
N GLN A 45 9.14 7.59 -16.49
CA GLN A 45 8.23 8.06 -15.45
C GLN A 45 7.51 6.91 -14.75
N ILE A 46 7.16 7.11 -13.48
CA ILE A 46 6.30 6.17 -12.75
C ILE A 46 4.84 6.53 -13.02
N LEU A 47 4.10 5.62 -13.65
CA LEU A 47 2.66 5.76 -13.84
C LEU A 47 1.92 5.12 -12.67
N VAL A 48 1.04 5.91 -12.04
CA VAL A 48 0.18 5.46 -10.94
C VAL A 48 -1.28 5.58 -11.38
N ASP A 49 -1.92 4.44 -11.63
CA ASP A 49 -3.32 4.39 -12.03
C ASP A 49 -4.22 4.02 -10.83
N LYS A 50 -4.88 5.04 -10.30
CA LYS A 50 -5.78 4.95 -9.14
C LYS A 50 -7.14 4.32 -9.46
N SER A 51 -7.43 3.99 -10.72
CA SER A 51 -8.69 3.31 -11.10
C SER A 51 -8.60 1.79 -10.96
N ARG A 52 -7.39 1.23 -10.92
CA ARG A 52 -7.15 -0.20 -10.73
C ARG A 52 -6.57 -0.49 -9.35
N HIS A 53 -7.29 -1.31 -8.59
CA HIS A 53 -6.99 -1.65 -7.20
C HIS A 53 -6.61 -3.11 -7.04
N PHE A 54 -5.76 -3.41 -6.06
CA PHE A 54 -5.32 -4.75 -5.70
C PHE A 54 -5.44 -4.96 -4.18
N GLN A 55 -6.27 -5.92 -3.79
CA GLN A 55 -6.55 -6.30 -2.41
C GLN A 55 -5.72 -7.51 -1.98
N ARG A 56 -5.13 -7.44 -0.78
CA ARG A 56 -4.29 -8.52 -0.26
C ARG A 56 -5.10 -9.78 0.02
N GLU A 57 -6.28 -9.61 0.60
CA GLU A 57 -7.21 -10.67 0.98
C GLU A 57 -7.75 -11.47 -0.20
N LEU A 58 -7.72 -10.89 -1.40
CA LEU A 58 -8.06 -11.55 -2.66
C LEU A 58 -6.84 -12.18 -3.37
N GLY A 59 -5.66 -12.15 -2.74
CA GLY A 59 -4.42 -12.65 -3.33
C GLY A 59 -3.85 -11.75 -4.44
N GLN A 60 -4.44 -10.60 -4.73
CA GLN A 60 -4.11 -9.76 -5.89
C GLN A 60 -2.76 -9.04 -5.77
N TRP A 61 -2.14 -9.04 -4.60
CA TRP A 61 -0.81 -8.45 -4.41
C TRP A 61 0.32 -9.20 -5.14
N THR A 62 0.05 -10.40 -5.65
CA THR A 62 1.00 -11.14 -6.50
C THR A 62 1.02 -10.65 -7.95
N ASP A 63 0.05 -9.83 -8.36
CA ASP A 63 0.04 -9.22 -9.68
C ASP A 63 1.28 -8.32 -9.83
N PRO A 64 2.07 -8.47 -10.91
CA PRO A 64 3.30 -7.69 -11.12
C PRO A 64 3.04 -6.19 -11.27
N GLU A 65 1.81 -5.76 -11.57
CA GLU A 65 1.44 -4.36 -11.66
C GLU A 65 0.94 -3.79 -10.33
N ALA A 66 0.80 -4.62 -9.30
CA ALA A 66 0.47 -4.17 -7.95
C ALA A 66 1.68 -3.56 -7.22
N PHE A 67 2.90 -3.67 -7.77
CA PHE A 67 4.13 -3.12 -7.17
C PHE A 67 5.21 -2.89 -8.22
N LEU A 68 6.06 -1.90 -7.99
CA LEU A 68 7.29 -1.73 -8.76
C LEU A 68 8.45 -2.39 -8.02
N LYS A 69 9.19 -3.29 -8.68
CA LYS A 69 10.41 -3.87 -8.11
C LYS A 69 11.52 -2.81 -8.12
N ALA A 70 12.27 -2.76 -7.02
CA ALA A 70 13.49 -1.96 -6.90
C ALA A 70 14.66 -2.66 -7.59
#